data_AF-A0A958A6F3-F1
#
_entry.id   AF-A0A958A6F3-F1
#
_cell.length_a   1.000
_cell.length_b   1.000
_cell.length_c   1.000
_cell.angle_alpha   90.00
_cell.angle_beta   90.00
_cell.angle_gamma   90.00
#
_symmetry.space_group_name_H-M   'P 1'
#
loop_
_entity.id
_entity.type
_entity.pdbx_description
1 polymer ?
#
loop_
_entity_poly.entity_id
_entity_poly.type
_entity_poly.pdbx_seq_one_letter_code
_entity_poly.pdbx_strand_id
1 'polypeptide(L)' 'MAFWRKKKEEFAETDELVQSNPGILPAGLADKLGVSRSTITRRLPSMNDAGYLYYEDDKGGLWPFKKRE' A
#
# COMPACT_ATOMS: atom_id res chain seq x y z
N MET A 1 11.13 -15.32 -15.82
CA MET A 1 10.09 -16.06 -15.06
C MET A 1 9.81 -15.31 -13.76
N ALA A 2 8.60 -14.75 -13.65
CA ALA A 2 7.88 -14.29 -12.45
C ALA A 2 8.64 -13.54 -11.33
N PHE A 3 9.17 -12.35 -11.61
CA PHE A 3 9.54 -11.36 -10.57
C PHE A 3 8.35 -10.93 -9.68
N TRP A 4 7.11 -11.27 -10.07
CA TRP A 4 5.90 -10.97 -9.31
C TRP A 4 5.68 -11.84 -8.08
N ARG A 5 6.26 -13.05 -7.98
CA ARG A 5 5.98 -13.93 -6.83
C ARG A 5 6.53 -13.38 -5.51
N LYS A 6 7.73 -12.80 -5.53
CA LYS A 6 8.38 -12.27 -4.31
C LYS A 6 7.74 -10.96 -3.83
N LYS A 7 7.28 -10.11 -4.76
CA LYS A 7 6.58 -8.85 -4.42
C LYS A 7 5.15 -9.06 -3.94
N LYS A 8 4.54 -10.23 -4.22
CA LYS A 8 3.14 -10.49 -3.88
C LYS A 8 2.90 -10.53 -2.37
N GLU A 9 3.84 -11.11 -1.63
CA GLU A 9 3.80 -11.16 -0.15
C GLU A 9 3.92 -9.76 0.44
N GLU A 10 4.87 -8.97 -0.06
CA GLU A 10 5.06 -7.61 0.43
C GLU A 10 3.88 -6.68 0.08
N PHE A 11 3.20 -6.92 -1.04
CA PHE A 11 1.97 -6.19 -1.40
C PHE A 11 0.79 -6.60 -0.52
N ALA A 12 0.65 -7.90 -0.23
CA ALA A 12 -0.39 -8.38 0.68
C ALA A 12 -0.23 -7.79 2.09
N GLU A 13 0.98 -7.77 2.64
CA GLU A 13 1.24 -7.18 3.96
C GLU A 13 0.95 -5.68 3.99
N THR A 14 1.33 -4.97 2.91
CA THR A 14 1.02 -3.54 2.76
C THR A 14 -0.49 -3.31 2.70
N ASP A 15 -1.22 -4.16 1.97
CA ASP A 15 -2.68 -4.07 1.84
C ASP A 15 -3.38 -4.33 3.18
N GLU A 16 -3.03 -5.39 3.89
CA GLU A 16 -3.61 -5.74 5.19
C GLU A 16 -3.43 -4.59 6.21
N LEU A 17 -2.28 -3.90 6.18
CA LEU A 17 -2.02 -2.75 7.03
C LEU A 17 -2.93 -1.55 6.69
N VAL A 18 -3.13 -1.26 5.41
CA VAL A 18 -4.02 -0.17 4.96
C VAL A 18 -5.49 -0.50 5.24
N GLN A 19 -5.91 -1.76 5.04
CA GLN A 19 -7.26 -2.23 5.37
C GLN A 19 -7.54 -2.16 6.87
N SER A 20 -6.56 -2.54 7.70
CA SER A 20 -6.69 -2.52 9.16
C SER A 20 -6.54 -1.12 9.76
N ASN A 21 -5.90 -0.20 9.05
CA ASN A 21 -5.63 1.18 9.50
C ASN A 21 -5.98 2.19 8.39
N PRO A 22 -7.26 2.38 8.05
CA PRO A 22 -7.65 3.34 7.03
C PRO A 22 -7.26 4.77 7.47
N GLY A 23 -6.63 5.52 6.56
CA GLY A 23 -6.05 6.84 6.83
C GLY A 23 -4.61 6.81 7.33
N ILE A 24 -3.94 5.66 7.29
CA ILE A 24 -2.52 5.55 7.66
C ILE A 24 -1.64 6.37 6.71
N LEU A 25 -0.73 7.15 7.27
CA LEU A 25 0.25 7.89 6.48
C LEU A 25 1.29 6.93 5.87
N PRO A 26 1.79 7.19 4.65
CA PRO A 26 2.90 6.43 4.06
C PRO A 26 4.12 6.33 4.98
N ALA A 27 4.34 7.35 5.82
CA ALA A 27 5.37 7.35 6.85
C ALA A 27 5.13 6.31 7.95
N GLY A 28 3.90 6.20 8.45
CA GLY A 28 3.54 5.18 9.45
C GLY A 28 3.51 3.78 8.85
N LEU A 29 3.14 3.65 7.58
CA LEU A 29 3.20 2.40 6.84
C LEU A 29 4.65 1.91 6.69
N ALA A 30 5.55 2.82 6.33
CA ALA A 30 6.98 2.56 6.21
C ALA A 30 7.60 2.10 7.54
N ASP A 31 7.23 2.74 8.65
CA ASP A 31 7.68 2.39 10.00
C ASP A 31 7.22 0.98 10.41
N LYS A 32 5.92 0.68 10.22
CA LYS A 32 5.35 -0.65 10.53
C LYS A 32 5.98 -1.78 9.70
N LEU A 33 6.29 -1.49 8.44
CA LEU A 33 6.90 -2.45 7.51
C LEU A 33 8.44 -2.50 7.64
N GLY A 34 9.05 -1.63 8.45
CA GLY A 34 10.51 -1.55 8.58
C GLY A 34 11.22 -1.15 7.27
N VAL A 35 10.55 -0.43 6.37
CA VAL A 35 11.10 -0.01 5.08
C VAL A 35 11.20 1.50 4.97
N SER A 36 11.99 1.99 4.03
CA SER A 36 12.08 3.42 3.74
C SER A 36 10.78 3.95 3.15
N ARG A 37 10.41 5.20 3.47
CA ARG A 37 9.28 5.91 2.84
C ARG A 37 9.34 5.87 1.32
N SER A 38 10.52 6.08 0.73
CA SER A 38 10.74 6.01 -0.72
C SER A 38 10.41 4.65 -1.32
N THR A 39 10.53 3.57 -0.54
CA THR A 39 10.12 2.22 -0.96
C THR A 39 8.59 2.14 -1.07
N ILE A 40 7.86 2.66 -0.09
CA ILE A 40 6.40 2.74 -0.12
C ILE A 40 5.93 3.58 -1.31
N THR A 41 6.48 4.79 -1.49
CA THR A 41 6.08 5.68 -2.59
C THR A 41 6.33 5.05 -3.98
N ARG A 42 7.40 4.27 -4.14
CA ARG A 42 7.68 3.55 -5.40
C ARG A 42 6.84 2.27 -5.56
N ARG A 43 6.39 1.68 -4.45
CA ARG A 43 5.56 0.47 -4.44
C ARG A 43 4.10 0.78 -4.75
N LEU A 44 3.56 1.89 -4.25
CA LEU A 44 2.15 2.27 -4.45
C LEU A 44 1.69 2.20 -5.92
N PRO A 45 2.42 2.76 -6.92
CA PRO A 45 2.05 2.61 -8.32
C PRO A 45 2.03 1.15 -8.80
N SER A 46 2.98 0.33 -8.34
CA SER A 46 3.02 -1.10 -8.69
C SER A 46 1.87 -1.89 -8.06
N MET A 47 1.41 -1.49 -6.88
CA MET A 47 0.25 -2.09 -6.22
C MET A 47 -1.04 -1.73 -6.94
N ASN A 48 -1.19 -0.48 -7.35
CA ASN A 48 -2.32 -0.03 -8.16
C ASN A 48 -2.42 -0.80 -9.48
N ASP A 49 -1.29 -1.01 -10.17
CA ASP A 49 -1.20 -1.83 -11.38
C ASP A 49 -1.56 -3.31 -11.13
N ALA A 50 -1.25 -3.81 -9.94
CA ALA A 50 -1.61 -5.15 -9.49
C ALA A 50 -3.07 -5.28 -9.01
N GLY A 51 -3.86 -4.20 -9.05
CA GLY A 51 -5.29 -4.19 -8.68
C GLY A 51 -5.58 -3.78 -7.24
N TYR A 52 -4.57 -3.39 -6.46
CA TYR A 52 -4.75 -2.84 -5.12
C TYR A 52 -5.00 -1.34 -5.22
N LEU A 53 -6.27 -0.95 -5.13
CA LEU A 53 -6.70 0.43 -5.30
C LEU A 53 -6.70 1.16 -3.95
N TYR A 54 -5.96 2.26 -3.88
CA TYR A 54 -5.92 3.15 -2.71
C TYR A 54 -6.19 4.58 -3.14
N TYR A 55 -6.76 5.39 -2.25
CA TYR A 55 -6.83 6.83 -2.44
C TYR A 55 -6.10 7.54 -1.29
N GLU A 56 -5.46 8.67 -1.61
CA GLU A 56 -4.79 9.54 -0.64
C GLU A 56 -5.73 10.71 -0.29
N ASP A 57 -5.93 10.99 1.00
CA ASP A 57 -6.66 12.18 1.45
C ASP A 57 -5.78 13.44 1.40
N ASP A 58 -6.39 14.63 1.58
CA ASP A 58 -5.68 15.92 1.64
C ASP A 58 -4.54 15.97 2.66
N LYS A 59 -4.58 15.14 3.72
CA LYS A 59 -3.51 15.04 4.73
C LYS A 59 -2.42 14.02 4.38
N GLY A 60 -2.51 13.37 3.23
CA GLY A 60 -1.59 12.32 2.82
C GLY A 60 -1.90 10.95 3.43
N GLY A 61 -3.10 10.74 3.99
CA GLY A 61 -3.52 9.45 4.55
C GLY A 61 -3.95 8.49 3.46
N LEU A 62 -3.47 7.25 3.50
CA LEU A 62 -3.86 6.19 2.57
C LEU A 62 -5.13 5.49 3.04
N TRP A 63 -6.10 5.38 2.14
CA TRP A 63 -7.38 4.72 2.37
C TRP A 63 -7.62 3.61 1.35
N PRO A 64 -8.16 2.46 1.78
CA PRO A 64 -8.56 1.41 0.86
C PRO A 64 -9.74 1.88 0.00
N PHE A 65 -9.62 1.72 -1.31
CA PHE A 65 -10.70 2.06 -2.23
C PHE A 65 -11.78 0.98 -2.16
N LYS A 66 -12.86 1.22 -1.42
CA LYS A 66 -14.04 0.35 -1.45
C LYS A 66 -14.80 0.57 -2.75
N LYS A 67 -14.77 -0.41 -3.66
CA LYS A 67 -15.83 -0.53 -4.67
C LYS A 67 -17.15 -0.71 -3.92
N ARG A 68 -18.10 0.21 -4.09
CA ARG A 68 -19.51 -0.10 -3.83
C ARG A 68 -19.89 -1.15 -4.88
N GLU A 69 -20.15 -2.38 -4.43
CA GLU A 69 -20.98 -3.32 -5.18
C GLU A 69 -22.46 -2.89 -5.11
#